data_AF-A0A936GF26-F1
#
_entry.id   AF-A0A936GF26-F1
#
_cell.length_a   1.000
_cell.length_b   1.000
_cell.length_c   1.000
_cell.angle_alpha   90.00
_cell.angle_beta   90.00
_cell.angle_gamma   90.00
#
_symmetry.space_group_name_H-M   'P 1'
#
loop_
_entity.id
_entity.type
_entity.pdbx_description
1 polymer ?
#
loop_
_entity_poly.entity_id
_entity_poly.type
_entity_poly.pdbx_seq_one_letter_code
_entity_poly.pdbx_strand_id
1 'polypeptide(L)'
;MIIAKSESWKEFHKEAEDYSKAAFSAFEKGKFTHDTLYNIICMSIEKYLVAFSIFHGQMPMNHTLSGLIEEIKVKFPVTDELKKGIFFIDTFQDICIITSAQRKEPNNLEMKRMIDIMVDVKAWVNAKIVTE
;
A
#
# COMPACT_ATOMS: atom_id res chain seq x y z
N MET A 1 14.20 1.25 25.35
CA MET A 1 14.85 0.79 24.11
C MET A 1 14.67 1.91 23.09
N ILE A 2 15.74 2.67 22.81
CA ILE A 2 15.71 3.73 21.80
C ILE A 2 15.96 3.01 20.47
N ILE A 3 14.90 2.80 19.69
CA ILE A 3 15.06 2.27 18.32
C ILE A 3 15.71 3.39 17.53
N ALA A 4 16.94 3.17 17.06
CA ALA A 4 17.61 4.10 16.16
C ALA A 4 16.70 4.38 14.96
N LYS A 5 16.56 5.65 14.58
CA LYS A 5 15.84 6.05 13.37
C LYS A 5 16.61 5.46 12.18
N SER A 6 16.18 4.29 11.72
CA SER A 6 16.79 3.64 10.56
C SER A 6 16.47 4.48 9.33
N GLU A 7 17.49 4.91 8.59
CA GLU A 7 17.27 5.56 7.28
C GLU A 7 16.68 4.59 6.24
N SER A 8 16.52 3.30 6.57
CA SER A 8 15.89 2.30 5.68
C SER A 8 14.49 2.70 5.25
N TRP A 9 13.77 3.57 5.98
CA TRP A 9 12.48 4.10 5.51
C TRP A 9 12.59 4.78 4.15
N LYS A 10 13.74 5.40 3.83
CA LYS A 10 14.00 6.05 2.52
C LYS A 10 14.01 5.04 1.38
N GLU A 11 14.56 3.84 1.61
CA GLU A 11 14.61 2.76 0.62
C GLU A 11 13.19 2.24 0.34
N PHE A 12 12.43 1.94 1.40
CA PHE A 12 11.03 1.51 1.25
C PHE A 12 10.17 2.59 0.59
N HIS A 13 10.38 3.87 0.95
CA HIS A 13 9.67 4.98 0.33
C HIS A 13 10.00 5.10 -1.15
N LYS A 14 11.29 4.99 -1.52
CA LYS A 14 11.73 4.98 -2.91
C LYS A 14 11.11 3.82 -3.70
N GLU A 15 11.10 2.62 -3.15
CA GLU A 15 10.44 1.47 -3.78
C GLU A 15 8.94 1.73 -3.99
N ALA A 16 8.27 2.30 -2.99
CA ALA A 16 6.86 2.67 -3.08
C ALA A 16 6.58 3.65 -4.23
N GLU A 17 7.44 4.67 -4.39
CA GLU A 17 7.38 5.64 -5.48
C GLU A 17 7.61 4.99 -6.85
N ASP A 18 8.60 4.12 -6.97
CA ASP A 18 8.92 3.43 -8.22
C ASP A 18 7.75 2.52 -8.65
N TYR A 19 7.15 1.76 -7.72
CA TYR A 19 5.95 0.96 -8.01
C TYR A 19 4.73 1.83 -8.32
N SER A 20 4.52 2.93 -7.57
CA SER A 20 3.40 3.86 -7.82
C SER A 20 3.46 4.42 -9.24
N LYS A 21 4.65 4.87 -9.65
CA LYS A 21 4.90 5.39 -10.99
C LYS A 21 4.70 4.32 -12.07
N ALA A 22 5.15 3.09 -11.81
CA ALA A 22 4.97 1.97 -12.73
C ALA A 22 3.49 1.61 -12.92
N ALA A 23 2.73 1.48 -11.82
CA ALA A 23 1.29 1.20 -11.86
C ALA A 23 0.52 2.28 -12.63
N PHE A 24 0.73 3.55 -12.27
CA PHE A 24 0.07 4.67 -12.94
C PHE A 24 0.39 4.71 -14.44
N SER A 25 1.68 4.62 -14.80
CA SER A 25 2.10 4.66 -16.20
C SER A 25 1.57 3.48 -17.02
N ALA A 26 1.47 2.30 -16.42
CA ALA A 26 0.95 1.12 -17.08
C ALA A 26 -0.56 1.20 -17.28
N PHE A 27 -1.30 1.65 -16.26
CA PHE A 27 -2.75 1.88 -16.34
C PHE A 27 -3.10 2.88 -17.45
N GLU A 28 -2.46 4.05 -17.45
CA GLU A 28 -2.68 5.11 -18.46
C GLU A 28 -2.39 4.64 -19.89
N LYS A 29 -1.40 3.75 -20.07
CA LYS A 29 -0.99 3.23 -21.39
C LYS A 29 -1.74 1.96 -21.80
N GLY A 30 -2.69 1.48 -21.00
CA GLY A 30 -3.37 0.20 -21.21
C GLY A 30 -2.38 -0.98 -21.29
N LYS A 31 -1.35 -0.97 -20.45
CA LYS A 31 -0.33 -2.02 -20.34
C LYS A 31 -0.59 -2.86 -19.10
N PHE A 32 -0.15 -4.12 -19.17
CA PHE A 32 -0.36 -5.16 -18.17
C PHE A 32 -1.82 -5.61 -18.02
N THR A 33 -2.00 -6.80 -17.44
CA THR A 33 -3.32 -7.29 -17.03
C THR A 33 -3.76 -6.60 -15.75
N HIS A 34 -5.06 -6.65 -15.43
CA HIS A 34 -5.55 -6.13 -14.15
C HIS A 34 -4.92 -6.84 -12.97
N ASP A 35 -4.72 -8.16 -13.07
CA ASP A 35 -4.00 -8.93 -12.05
C ASP A 35 -2.59 -8.41 -11.78
N THR A 36 -1.85 -8.08 -12.84
CA THR A 36 -0.49 -7.53 -12.72
C THR A 36 -0.52 -6.12 -12.14
N LEU A 37 -1.41 -5.26 -12.62
CA LEU A 37 -1.56 -3.90 -12.08
C LEU A 37 -1.92 -3.91 -10.60
N TYR A 38 -2.88 -4.77 -10.22
CA TYR A 38 -3.28 -4.98 -8.85
C TYR A 38 -2.10 -5.35 -7.96
N ASN A 39 -1.26 -6.30 -8.38
CA ASN A 39 -0.05 -6.68 -7.66
C ASN A 39 0.92 -5.50 -7.46
N ILE A 40 1.15 -4.70 -8.50
CA ILE A 40 2.02 -3.52 -8.42
C ILE A 40 1.45 -2.47 -7.46
N ILE A 41 0.13 -2.27 -7.48
CA ILE A 41 -0.57 -1.39 -6.53
C ILE A 41 -0.38 -1.89 -5.10
N CYS A 42 -0.60 -3.18 -4.82
CA CYS A 42 -0.37 -3.77 -3.50
C CYS A 42 1.07 -3.53 -3.02
N MET A 43 2.07 -3.81 -3.86
CA MET A 43 3.48 -3.56 -3.51
C MET A 43 3.74 -2.09 -3.20
N SER A 44 3.19 -1.16 -4.00
CA SER A 44 3.35 0.28 -3.74
C SER A 44 2.77 0.68 -2.38
N ILE A 45 1.52 0.27 -2.10
CA ILE A 45 0.84 0.60 -0.84
C ILE A 45 1.55 -0.04 0.36
N GLU A 46 1.92 -1.31 0.27
CA GLU A 46 2.67 -1.99 1.34
C GLU A 46 3.94 -1.21 1.69
N LYS A 47 4.73 -0.85 0.67
CA LYS A 47 5.99 -0.14 0.85
C LYS A 47 5.80 1.26 1.42
N TYR A 48 4.74 1.97 1.04
CA TYR A 48 4.37 3.25 1.66
C TYR A 48 4.06 3.09 3.16
N LEU A 49 3.26 2.09 3.55
CA LEU A 49 2.89 1.85 4.95
C LEU A 49 4.09 1.36 5.79
N VAL A 50 4.96 0.54 5.22
CA VAL A 50 6.23 0.12 5.84
C VAL A 50 7.16 1.31 6.05
N ALA A 51 7.36 2.14 5.02
CA ALA A 51 8.18 3.35 5.11
C ALA A 51 7.66 4.31 6.20
N PHE A 52 6.34 4.55 6.21
CA PHE A 52 5.69 5.34 7.25
C PHE A 52 5.97 4.80 8.66
N SER A 53 5.77 3.49 8.86
CA SER A 53 5.98 2.86 10.16
C SER A 53 7.43 3.00 10.64
N ILE A 54 8.40 2.70 9.77
CA ILE A 54 9.83 2.77 10.10
C ILE A 54 10.26 4.22 10.38
N PHE A 55 9.79 5.20 9.58
CA PHE A 55 10.06 6.62 9.81
C PHE A 55 9.63 7.08 11.20
N HIS A 56 8.52 6.53 11.68
CA HIS A 56 7.96 6.79 13.02
C HIS A 56 8.48 5.84 14.11
N GLY A 57 9.51 5.03 13.83
CA GLY A 57 10.18 4.17 14.82
C GLY A 57 9.39 2.89 15.16
N GLN A 58 8.48 2.46 14.28
CA GLN A 58 7.73 1.22 14.41
C GLN A 58 8.16 0.22 13.32
N MET A 59 8.65 -0.94 13.75
CA MET A 59 8.82 -2.08 12.85
C MET A 59 7.42 -2.70 12.62
N PRO A 60 6.96 -2.84 11.36
CA PRO A 60 5.72 -3.53 11.07
C PRO A 60 5.82 -5.01 11.45
N MET A 61 4.75 -5.57 12.01
CA MET A 61 4.67 -7.01 12.34
C MET A 61 3.79 -7.79 11.35
N ASN A 62 2.87 -7.10 10.67
CA ASN A 62 2.05 -7.63 9.60
C ASN A 62 2.58 -7.24 8.22
N HIS A 63 2.19 -8.04 7.21
CA HIS A 63 2.52 -7.78 5.79
C HIS A 63 1.28 -7.70 4.90
N THR A 64 0.08 -7.93 5.45
CA THR A 64 -1.18 -7.63 4.73
C THR A 64 -1.46 -6.13 4.79
N LEU A 65 -2.14 -5.58 3.78
CA LEU A 65 -2.39 -4.14 3.73
C LEU A 65 -3.33 -3.72 4.89
N SER A 66 -4.35 -4.54 5.16
CA SER A 66 -5.25 -4.34 6.30
C SER A 66 -4.53 -4.43 7.64
N GLY A 67 -3.61 -5.37 7.81
CA GLY A 67 -2.81 -5.51 9.04
C GLY A 67 -1.92 -4.30 9.28
N LEU A 68 -1.21 -3.84 8.24
CA LEU A 68 -0.35 -2.67 8.31
C LEU A 68 -1.12 -1.40 8.70
N ILE A 69 -2.28 -1.15 8.09
CA ILE A 69 -3.05 0.07 8.40
C ILE A 69 -3.68 0.03 9.80
N GLU A 70 -4.10 -1.14 10.27
CA GLU A 70 -4.59 -1.30 11.64
C GLU A 70 -3.48 -1.06 12.67
N GLU A 71 -2.28 -1.58 12.44
CA GLU A 71 -1.11 -1.30 13.28
C GLU A 71 -0.77 0.19 13.36
N ILE A 72 -0.82 0.88 12.22
CA ILE A 72 -0.57 2.32 12.13
C ILE A 72 -1.64 3.11 12.91
N LYS A 73 -2.91 2.74 12.74
CA LYS A 73 -4.05 3.43 13.37
C LYS A 73 -3.98 3.45 14.91
N VAL A 74 -3.31 2.49 15.53
CA VAL A 74 -3.14 2.44 16.99
C VAL A 74 -2.42 3.68 17.53
N LYS A 75 -1.47 4.24 16.76
CA LYS A 75 -0.63 5.36 17.21
C LYS A 75 -0.79 6.63 16.38
N PHE A 76 -1.29 6.53 15.16
CA PHE A 76 -1.40 7.64 14.22
C PHE A 76 -2.83 7.79 13.71
N PRO A 77 -3.36 9.02 13.61
CA PRO A 77 -4.68 9.24 13.05
C PRO A 77 -4.68 8.89 11.56
N VAL A 78 -5.53 7.92 11.21
CA VAL A 78 -5.83 7.48 9.84
C VAL A 78 -7.28 7.82 9.56
N THR A 79 -7.57 8.41 8.40
CA THR A 79 -8.95 8.71 8.00
C THR A 79 -9.71 7.42 7.71
N ASP A 80 -11.01 7.42 8.01
CA ASP A 80 -11.84 6.24 7.75
C ASP A 80 -11.93 5.92 6.26
N GLU A 81 -11.84 6.93 5.40
CA GLU A 81 -11.80 6.80 3.94
C GLU A 81 -10.56 6.02 3.49
N LEU A 82 -9.38 6.37 4.01
CA LEU A 82 -8.13 5.70 3.66
C LEU A 82 -8.14 4.24 4.14
N LYS A 83 -8.62 4.02 5.36
CA LYS A 83 -8.82 2.66 5.91
C LYS A 83 -9.76 1.85 5.01
N LYS A 84 -10.94 2.38 4.67
CA LYS A 84 -11.91 1.70 3.78
C LYS A 84 -11.33 1.41 2.40
N GLY A 85 -10.51 2.32 1.86
CA GLY A 85 -9.79 2.12 0.61
C GLY A 85 -8.81 0.95 0.69
N ILE A 86 -7.96 0.93 1.70
CA ILE A 86 -6.99 -0.16 1.91
C ILE A 86 -7.71 -1.51 2.12
N PHE A 87 -8.75 -1.54 2.94
CA PHE A 87 -9.56 -2.75 3.14
C PHE A 87 -10.21 -3.23 1.84
N PHE A 88 -10.71 -2.32 1.01
CA PHE A 88 -11.25 -2.67 -0.31
C PHE A 88 -10.21 -3.38 -1.17
N ILE A 89 -8.98 -2.88 -1.24
CA ILE A 89 -7.90 -3.53 -2.00
C ILE A 89 -7.60 -4.92 -1.43
N ASP A 90 -7.48 -5.03 -0.11
CA ASP A 90 -7.14 -6.28 0.58
C ASP A 90 -8.18 -7.39 0.33
N THR A 91 -9.45 -7.05 0.04
CA THR A 91 -10.49 -8.05 -0.30
C THR A 91 -10.23 -8.84 -1.59
N PHE A 92 -9.29 -8.40 -2.43
CA PHE A 92 -8.89 -9.09 -3.65
C PHE A 92 -7.65 -9.98 -3.42
N GLN A 93 -7.04 -9.95 -2.22
CA GLN A 93 -5.99 -10.88 -1.81
C GLN A 93 -6.64 -12.11 -1.17
N ASP A 94 -6.30 -13.30 -1.68
CA ASP A 94 -6.83 -14.58 -1.18
C ASP A 94 -5.68 -15.37 -0.50
N ILE A 95 -5.16 -14.83 0.61
CA ILE A 95 -3.94 -15.35 1.27
C ILE A 95 -4.27 -16.43 2.32
N CYS A 96 -5.54 -16.56 2.72
CA CYS A 96 -5.97 -17.40 3.85
C CYS A 96 -6.98 -18.51 3.48
N ILE A 97 -6.75 -19.25 2.39
CA ILE A 97 -7.64 -20.35 2.02
C ILE A 97 -6.87 -21.67 1.80
N ILE A 98 -7.23 -22.68 2.60
CA ILE A 98 -6.74 -24.07 2.55
C ILE A 98 -7.41 -24.86 1.40
N THR A 99 -8.44 -24.29 0.79
CA THR A 99 -9.16 -24.83 -0.39
C THR A 99 -8.75 -24.10 -1.67
N SER A 100 -9.19 -24.56 -2.84
CA SER A 100 -8.81 -23.94 -4.13
C SER A 100 -9.27 -22.48 -4.20
N ALA A 101 -8.30 -21.56 -4.11
CA ALA A 101 -8.48 -20.11 -4.19
C ALA A 101 -9.20 -19.68 -5.49
N GLN A 102 -10.11 -18.71 -5.36
CA GLN A 102 -10.60 -17.96 -6.51
C GLN A 102 -10.24 -16.50 -6.27
N ARG A 103 -9.00 -16.15 -6.63
CA ARG A 103 -8.56 -14.76 -6.70
C ARG A 103 -9.55 -14.00 -7.59
N LYS A 104 -10.21 -12.98 -7.03
CA LYS A 104 -11.08 -12.11 -7.80
C LYS A 104 -10.21 -11.18 -8.65
N GLU A 105 -10.25 -11.31 -9.97
CA GLU A 105 -9.61 -10.34 -10.84
C GLU A 105 -10.41 -9.02 -10.81
N PRO A 106 -9.77 -7.86 -10.58
CA PRO A 106 -10.47 -6.58 -10.60
C PRO A 106 -10.99 -6.25 -12.01
N ASN A 107 -12.16 -5.63 -12.10
CA ASN A 107 -12.64 -5.03 -13.34
C ASN A 107 -12.08 -3.60 -13.55
N ASN A 108 -12.38 -2.96 -14.68
CA ASN A 108 -11.88 -1.62 -15.02
C ASN A 108 -12.21 -0.54 -13.97
N LEU A 109 -13.43 -0.55 -13.42
CA LEU A 109 -13.86 0.43 -12.42
C LEU A 109 -13.18 0.19 -11.07
N GLU A 110 -13.02 -1.09 -10.69
CA GLU A 110 -12.28 -1.49 -9.50
C GLU A 110 -10.80 -1.10 -9.65
N MET A 111 -10.19 -1.35 -10.80
CA MET A 111 -8.79 -0.99 -11.08
C MET A 111 -8.56 0.51 -11.00
N LYS A 112 -9.45 1.33 -11.60
CA LYS A 112 -9.38 2.79 -11.48
C LYS A 112 -9.44 3.22 -10.01
N ARG A 113 -10.39 2.65 -9.24
CA ARG A 113 -10.52 2.93 -7.81
C ARG A 113 -9.27 2.53 -7.03
N MET A 114 -8.63 1.41 -7.37
CA MET A 114 -7.37 0.96 -6.74
C MET A 114 -6.23 1.96 -7.00
N ILE A 115 -6.13 2.51 -8.21
CA ILE A 115 -5.17 3.57 -8.53
C ILE A 115 -5.45 4.83 -7.71
N ASP A 116 -6.71 5.27 -7.61
CA ASP A 116 -7.08 6.44 -6.81
C ASP A 116 -6.69 6.24 -5.33
N ILE A 117 -6.96 5.06 -4.77
CA ILE A 117 -6.57 4.72 -3.39
C ILE A 117 -5.05 4.73 -3.21
N MET A 118 -4.28 4.20 -4.17
CA MET A 118 -2.82 4.24 -4.14
C MET A 118 -2.30 5.69 -4.11
N VAL A 119 -2.92 6.58 -4.89
CA VAL A 119 -2.59 8.02 -4.89
C VAL A 119 -2.92 8.67 -3.54
N ASP A 120 -4.07 8.33 -2.94
CA ASP A 120 -4.45 8.82 -1.61
C ASP A 120 -3.48 8.34 -0.53
N VAL A 121 -3.05 7.07 -0.56
CA VAL A 121 -2.04 6.52 0.37
C VAL A 121 -0.72 7.28 0.21
N LYS A 122 -0.25 7.44 -1.03
CA LYS A 122 0.96 8.21 -1.34
C LYS A 122 0.90 9.62 -0.75
N ALA A 123 -0.18 10.35 -1.02
CA ALA A 123 -0.38 11.70 -0.51
C ALA A 123 -0.41 11.74 1.02
N TRP A 124 -1.11 10.79 1.64
CA TRP A 124 -1.21 10.69 3.09
C TRP A 124 0.14 10.40 3.77
N VAL A 125 0.96 9.51 3.18
CA VAL A 125 2.30 9.18 3.67
C VAL A 125 3.24 10.36 3.47
N ASN A 126 3.32 10.92 2.26
CA ASN A 126 4.22 12.03 1.93
C ASN A 126 3.95 13.28 2.76
N ALA A 127 2.70 13.49 3.20
CA ALA A 127 2.36 14.59 4.11
C ALA A 127 2.87 14.40 5.56
N LYS A 128 3.31 13.19 5.93
CA LYS A 128 3.67 12.83 7.33
C LYS A 128 5.12 12.40 7.50
N ILE A 129 5.78 12.00 6.42
CA ILE A 129 7.23 11.81 6.37
C ILE A 129 7.88 13.10 5.89
N VAL A 130 9.04 13.45 6.44
CA VAL A 130 9.84 14.57 5.93
C VAL A 130 10.73 14.01 4.82
N THR A 131 10.33 14.22 3.57
CA THR A 131 11.21 14.04 2.42
C THR A 131 12.01 15.32 2.24
N GLU A 132 13.31 15.27 2.57
CA GLU A 132 14.27 16.34 2.23
C GLU A 132 14.42 16.50 0.72
#